data_AF-A0A133VA29-F1
#
_entry.id   AF-A0A133VA29-F1
#
_cell.length_a   1.000
_cell.length_b   1.000
_cell.length_c   1.000
_cell.angle_alpha   90.00
_cell.angle_beta   90.00
_cell.angle_gamma   90.00
#
_symmetry.space_group_name_H-M   'P 1'
#
loop_
_entity.id
_entity.type
_entity.pdbx_description
1 polymer ?
#
loop_
_entity_poly.entity_id
_entity_poly.type
_entity_poly.pdbx_seq_one_letter_code
_entity_poly.pdbx_strand_id
1 'polypeptide(L)' 'VGDDHENIEKAAGRLYESELSNDLKNSNGLRNRIIHEYNGLNHKIAYDSINELLPSLKKFGEEVKRWIKNK' A
#
# COMPACT_ATOMS: atom_id res chain seq x y z
N VAL A 1 5.22 2.97 -18.44
CA VAL A 1 4.86 2.50 -17.08
C VAL A 1 5.28 3.61 -16.13
N GLY A 2 4.35 4.20 -15.38
CA GLY A 2 4.68 5.23 -14.38
C GLY A 2 5.24 4.61 -13.12
N ASP A 3 5.93 5.41 -12.31
CA ASP A 3 6.39 5.01 -10.97
C ASP A 3 5.19 4.53 -10.12
N ASP A 4 5.40 3.61 -9.18
CA ASP A 4 4.34 3.04 -8.35
C ASP A 4 3.57 4.13 -7.61
N HIS A 5 4.26 5.19 -7.18
CA HIS A 5 3.64 6.36 -6.55
C HIS A 5 2.73 7.13 -7.51
N GLU A 6 3.13 7.25 -8.78
CA GLU A 6 2.32 7.89 -9.82
C GLU A 6 1.08 7.06 -10.15
N ASN A 7 1.20 5.73 -10.15
CA ASN A 7 0.07 4.82 -10.37
C ASN A 7 -0.93 4.87 -9.22
N ILE A 8 -0.46 4.94 -7.97
CA ILE A 8 -1.28 5.13 -6.77
C ILE A 8 -2.07 6.45 -6.91
N GLU A 9 -1.39 7.57 -7.20
CA GLU A 9 -2.06 8.86 -7.38
C GLU A 9 -3.13 8.86 -8.48
N LYS A 10 -2.84 8.23 -9.63
CA LYS A 10 -3.81 8.16 -10.75
C LYS A 10 -5.05 7.32 -10.43
N ALA A 11 -4.94 6.36 -9.51
CA ALA A 11 -6.02 5.48 -9.11
C ALA A 11 -6.86 6.03 -7.95
N ALA A 12 -6.29 6.95 -7.16
CA ALA A 12 -6.97 7.63 -6.05
C ALA A 12 -8.24 8.36 -6.50
N GLY A 13 -9.32 8.22 -5.73
CA GLY A 13 -10.63 8.82 -6.00
C GLY A 13 -11.39 8.18 -7.17
N ARG A 14 -10.80 7.21 -7.88
CA ARG A 14 -11.41 6.51 -9.02
C ARG A 14 -11.64 5.04 -8.72
N LEU A 15 -10.61 4.38 -8.20
CA LEU A 15 -10.62 2.97 -7.85
C LEU A 15 -10.82 2.77 -6.34
N TYR A 16 -10.26 3.68 -5.54
CA TYR A 16 -10.25 3.63 -4.07
C TYR A 16 -10.29 5.06 -3.50
N GLU A 17 -10.54 5.21 -2.20
CA GLU A 17 -10.61 6.49 -1.49
C GLU A 17 -9.24 7.16 -1.36
N SER A 18 -9.13 8.44 -1.75
CA SER A 18 -7.83 9.14 -1.83
C SER A 18 -7.06 9.21 -0.50
N GLU A 19 -7.73 9.07 0.64
CA GLU A 19 -7.10 9.02 1.96
C GLU A 19 -6.12 7.84 2.11
N LEU A 20 -6.33 6.74 1.37
CA LEU A 20 -5.46 5.56 1.42
C LEU A 20 -4.13 5.77 0.71
N SER A 21 -3.99 6.81 -0.12
CA SER A 21 -2.82 6.97 -0.99
C SER A 21 -1.50 7.05 -0.23
N ASN A 22 -1.46 7.72 0.93
CA ASN A 22 -0.25 7.80 1.74
C ASN A 22 0.15 6.45 2.31
N ASP A 23 -0.81 5.68 2.84
CA ASP A 23 -0.55 4.35 3.41
C ASP A 23 -0.14 3.35 2.32
N LEU A 24 -0.71 3.45 1.12
CA LEU A 24 -0.31 2.62 -0.02
C LEU A 24 1.12 2.93 -0.48
N LYS A 25 1.52 4.21 -0.51
CA LYS A 25 2.91 4.59 -0.79
C LYS A 25 3.87 4.11 0.31
N ASN A 26 3.49 4.27 1.56
CA ASN A 26 4.26 3.77 2.70
C ASN A 26 4.42 2.24 2.64
N SER A 27 3.36 1.53 2.24
CA SER A 27 3.40 0.08 2.00
C SER A 27 4.34 -0.29 0.85
N ASN A 28 4.37 0.50 -0.21
CA ASN A 28 5.32 0.32 -1.32
C ASN A 28 6.78 0.51 -0.85
N GLY A 29 7.03 1.56 -0.06
CA GLY A 29 8.34 1.80 0.56
C GLY A 29 8.75 0.66 1.51
N LEU A 30 7.82 0.17 2.33
CA LEU A 30 8.04 -0.95 3.25
C LEU A 30 8.38 -2.23 2.48
N ARG A 31 7.69 -2.55 1.38
CA ARG A 31 8.05 -3.67 0.48
C ARG A 31 9.50 -3.56 0.04
N ASN A 32 9.90 -2.38 -0.44
CA ASN A 32 11.26 -2.15 -0.92
C ASN A 32 12.28 -2.35 0.20
N ARG A 33 11.99 -1.86 1.41
CA ARG A 33 12.87 -2.06 2.57
C ARG A 33 12.98 -3.53 2.97
N ILE A 34 11.86 -4.27 3.05
CA ILE A 34 11.86 -5.69 3.38
C ILE A 34 12.67 -6.50 2.37
N ILE A 35 12.49 -6.26 1.07
CA ILE A 35 13.20 -7.00 0.02
C ILE A 35 14.70 -6.70 0.03
N HIS A 36 15.07 -5.42 0.17
CA HIS A 36 16.47 -5.01 0.05
C HIS A 36 17.29 -5.21 1.33
N GLU A 37 16.68 -5.14 2.51
CA GLU A 37 17.42 -5.15 3.79
C GLU A 37 17.37 -6.50 4.51
N TYR A 38 17.08 -7.63 3.85
CA TYR A 38 16.89 -8.93 4.52
C TYR A 38 18.02 -9.35 5.49
N ASN A 39 19.25 -8.83 5.32
CA ASN A 39 20.41 -9.08 6.19
C ASN A 39 20.70 -8.02 7.27
N GLY A 40 19.93 -6.93 7.34
CA GLY A 40 20.09 -5.83 8.31
C GLY A 40 18.76 -5.24 8.83
N LEU A 41 17.62 -5.80 8.38
CA LEU A 41 16.30 -5.33 8.73
C LEU A 41 16.04 -5.53 10.23
N ASN A 42 15.74 -4.44 10.92
CA ASN A 42 15.18 -4.55 12.26
C ASN A 42 13.77 -5.16 12.15
N HIS A 43 13.66 -6.46 12.40
CA HIS A 43 12.40 -7.22 12.31
C HIS A 43 11.26 -6.59 13.10
N LYS A 44 11.58 -5.93 14.23
CA LYS A 44 10.57 -5.23 15.03
C LYS A 44 9.98 -4.04 14.27
N ILE A 45 10.83 -3.20 13.65
CA ILE A 45 10.36 -2.05 12.86
C ILE A 45 9.49 -2.54 11.70
N ALA A 46 9.93 -3.58 10.99
CA ALA A 46 9.15 -4.14 9.89
C ALA A 46 7.80 -4.70 10.37
N TYR A 47 7.78 -5.44 11.47
CA TYR A 47 6.55 -5.97 12.06
C TYR A 47 5.59 -4.87 12.49
N ASP A 48 6.10 -3.84 13.16
CA ASP A 48 5.29 -2.69 13.61
C ASP A 48 4.69 -1.95 12.40
N SER A 49 5.49 -1.66 11.37
CA SER A 49 5.00 -1.02 10.14
C SER A 49 4.00 -1.89 9.37
N ILE A 50 4.15 -3.21 9.33
CA ILE A 50 3.16 -4.11 8.73
C ILE A 50 1.83 -3.98 9.47
N ASN A 51 1.85 -4.03 10.80
CA ASN A 51 0.61 -3.95 11.59
C ASN A 51 -0.09 -2.60 11.45
N GLU A 52 0.67 -1.50 11.37
CA GLU A 52 0.14 -0.15 11.16
C GLU A 52 -0.55 -0.02 9.80
N LEU A 53 0.03 -0.58 8.74
CA LEU A 53 -0.47 -0.45 7.36
C LEU A 53 -1.53 -1.50 6.98
N LEU A 54 -1.60 -2.61 7.70
CA LEU A 54 -2.50 -3.73 7.40
C LEU A 54 -3.99 -3.33 7.31
N PRO A 55 -4.55 -2.47 8.19
CA PRO A 55 -5.93 -2.01 8.07
C PRO A 55 -6.19 -1.30 6.73
N SER A 56 -5.30 -0.39 6.33
CA SER A 56 -5.42 0.37 5.08
C SER A 56 -5.31 -0.54 3.85
N LEU A 57 -4.42 -1.53 3.88
CA LEU A 57 -4.31 -2.55 2.82
C LEU A 57 -5.57 -3.41 2.71
N LYS A 58 -6.20 -3.77 3.83
CA LYS A 58 -7.49 -4.50 3.82
C LYS A 58 -8.60 -3.64 3.23
N LYS A 59 -8.70 -2.36 3.64
CA LYS A 59 -9.69 -1.42 3.11
C LYS A 59 -9.53 -1.23 1.60
N PHE A 60 -8.30 -1.01 1.13
CA PHE A 60 -7.99 -0.95 -0.30
C PHE A 60 -8.46 -2.21 -1.05
N GLY A 61 -8.20 -3.41 -0.51
CA GLY A 61 -8.67 -4.66 -1.11
C GLY A 61 -10.19 -4.74 -1.26
N GLU A 62 -10.95 -4.23 -0.28
CA GLU A 62 -12.41 -4.18 -0.36
C GLU A 62 -12.92 -3.15 -1.37
N GLU A 63 -12.26 -2.00 -1.48
CA GLU A 63 -12.61 -0.97 -2.47
C GLU A 63 -12.33 -1.42 -3.90
N VAL A 64 -11.19 -2.09 -4.14
CA VAL A 64 -10.89 -2.75 -5.42
C VAL A 64 -11.98 -3.76 -5.77
N LYS A 65 -12.37 -4.64 -4.84
CA LYS A 65 -13.44 -5.62 -5.07
C LYS A 65 -14.77 -4.94 -5.41
N ARG A 66 -15.11 -3.85 -4.71
CA ARG A 66 -16.33 -3.08 -4.96
C ARG A 66 -16.29 -2.45 -6.35
N TRP A 67 -15.16 -1.86 -6.74
CA TRP A 67 -14.96 -1.28 -8.06
C TRP A 67 -15.10 -2.31 -9.18
N ILE A 68 -14.53 -3.52 -9.01
CA ILE A 68 -14.66 -4.63 -9.98
C ILE A 68 -16.13 -5.06 -10.13
N LYS A 69 -16.87 -5.17 -9.03
CA LYS A 69 -18.29 -5.59 -9.06
C LYS A 69 -19.22 -4.56 -9.69
N ASN A 70 -18.87 -3.28 -9.59
CA ASN A 70 -19.67 -2.18 -10.11
C ASN A 70 -19.23 -1.73 -11.52
N LYS A 71 -18.39 -2.53 -12.19
CA LYS A 71 -18.06 -2.40 -13.60
C LYS A 71 -19.01 -3.23 -14.46
#